data_AF-A0A7S2E7G7-F1
#
_entry.id   AF-A0A7S2E7G7-F1
#
_cell.length_a   1.000
_cell.length_b   1.000
_cell.length_c   1.000
_cell.angle_alpha   90.00
_cell.angle_beta   90.00
_cell.angle_gamma   90.00
#
_symmetry.space_group_name_H-M   'P 1'
#
loop_
_entity.id
_entity.type
_entity.pdbx_description
1 polymer ?
#
loop_
_entity_poly.entity_id
_entity_poly.type
_entity_poly.pdbx_seq_one_letter_code
_entity_poly.pdbx_strand_id
1 'polypeptide(L)'
;GGSGIFLGTLLDPPSEASVDAAIYSLEKIGAVAVTGGDGADRGLALTPLGMHLAGIPAPPCVGKMLIMGSLLGCRNAALAMAAGMSVGRSPFLKVDVFKFQRRGKAGAADEEEESREEMQQKKVVEERKALLKSVGNSDLAMLAAAYMKWDAVGSGGGEKRRFCDTLGLSFNGLRDMKQLVRQLDSSLNAAGYFSSKEAEKNSDSWRIIRTCAGSALSPRSPVW
;
A
#
# COMPACT_ATOMS: atom_id res chain seq x y z
N GLY A 1 -3.98 8.55 30.43
CA GLY A 1 -4.59 7.44 29.68
C GLY A 1 -6.03 7.79 29.40
N GLY A 2 -6.53 7.51 28.20
CA GLY A 2 -7.93 7.78 27.84
C GLY A 2 -8.75 6.50 27.96
N SER A 3 -9.88 6.55 28.67
CA SER A 3 -10.78 5.42 28.91
C SER A 3 -11.90 5.30 27.86
N GLY A 4 -11.75 5.92 26.68
CA GLY A 4 -12.78 5.92 25.62
C GLY A 4 -14.03 6.76 25.91
N ILE A 5 -14.24 7.20 27.16
CA ILE A 5 -15.39 8.01 27.61
C ILE A 5 -15.65 9.23 26.72
N PHE A 6 -14.60 9.86 26.20
CA PHE A 6 -14.71 11.00 25.28
C PHE A 6 -15.57 10.68 24.04
N LEU A 7 -15.48 9.47 23.47
CA LEU A 7 -16.24 9.11 22.26
C LEU A 7 -17.75 9.06 22.50
N GLY A 8 -18.19 8.78 23.73
CA GLY A 8 -19.60 8.83 24.12
C GLY A 8 -20.18 10.24 24.19
N THR A 9 -19.33 11.27 24.09
CA THR A 9 -19.75 12.69 24.11
C THR A 9 -19.94 13.29 22.71
N LEU A 10 -19.67 12.51 21.66
CA LEU A 10 -19.83 12.95 20.27
C LEU A 10 -21.31 13.07 19.87
N LEU A 11 -21.61 13.90 18.85
CA LEU A 11 -22.96 14.09 18.31
C LEU A 11 -23.60 12.76 17.86
N ASP A 12 -22.78 11.89 17.27
CA ASP A 12 -23.13 10.54 16.85
C ASP A 12 -22.05 9.58 17.39
N PRO A 13 -22.22 9.07 18.63
CA PRO A 13 -21.21 8.27 19.29
C PRO A 13 -21.09 6.90 18.60
N PRO A 14 -19.86 6.37 18.43
CA PRO A 14 -19.68 5.02 17.88
C PRO A 14 -20.25 3.96 18.84
N SER A 15 -20.59 2.79 18.31
CA SER A 15 -20.96 1.64 19.14
C SER A 15 -19.77 1.17 19.98
N GLU A 16 -20.04 0.64 21.17
CA GLU A 16 -19.02 0.08 22.06
C GLU A 16 -18.18 -1.00 21.36
N ALA A 17 -18.84 -1.88 20.58
CA ALA A 17 -18.18 -2.89 19.77
C ALA A 17 -17.18 -2.29 18.76
N SER A 18 -17.48 -1.12 18.19
CA SER A 18 -16.55 -0.43 17.29
C SER A 18 -15.35 0.15 18.04
N VAL A 19 -15.56 0.66 19.25
CA VAL A 19 -14.48 1.18 20.10
C VAL A 19 -13.56 0.04 20.54
N ASP A 20 -14.13 -1.09 20.97
CA ASP A 20 -13.39 -2.28 21.36
C ASP A 20 -12.58 -2.87 20.20
N ALA A 21 -13.16 -2.96 19.00
CA ALA A 21 -12.45 -3.42 17.82
C ALA A 21 -11.26 -2.51 17.46
N ALA A 22 -11.40 -1.19 17.62
CA ALA A 22 -10.32 -0.24 17.39
C ALA A 22 -9.20 -0.38 18.44
N ILE A 23 -9.55 -0.50 19.72
CA ILE A 23 -8.59 -0.74 20.81
C ILE A 23 -7.84 -2.04 20.59
N TYR A 24 -8.55 -3.12 20.29
CA TYR A 24 -7.97 -4.43 19.99
C TYR A 24 -6.98 -4.32 18.81
N SER A 25 -7.37 -3.62 17.74
CA SER A 25 -6.50 -3.43 16.57
C SER A 25 -5.23 -2.64 16.92
N LEU A 26 -5.36 -1.58 17.72
CA LEU A 26 -4.22 -0.78 18.18
C LEU A 26 -3.28 -1.56 19.11
N GLU A 27 -3.82 -2.40 20.00
CA GLU A 27 -3.04 -3.29 20.85
C GLU A 27 -2.29 -4.32 20.01
N LYS A 28 -2.96 -4.94 19.04
CA LYS A 28 -2.37 -5.95 18.15
C LYS A 28 -1.21 -5.44 17.32
N ILE A 29 -1.24 -4.18 16.89
CA ILE A 29 -0.10 -3.58 16.19
C ILE A 29 0.98 -3.03 17.14
N GLY A 30 0.73 -3.06 18.45
CA GLY A 30 1.63 -2.60 19.51
C GLY A 30 1.60 -1.09 19.73
N ALA A 31 0.55 -0.38 19.33
CA ALA A 31 0.41 1.06 19.49
C ALA A 31 -0.06 1.46 20.89
N VAL A 32 -0.86 0.62 21.55
CA VAL A 32 -1.31 0.84 22.93
C VAL A 32 -1.05 -0.39 23.78
N ALA A 33 -0.83 -0.17 25.07
CA ALA A 33 -0.90 -1.20 26.10
C ALA A 33 -2.20 -1.02 26.88
N VAL A 34 -2.94 -2.11 27.04
CA VAL A 34 -4.14 -2.16 27.87
C VAL A 34 -3.70 -2.49 29.31
N THR A 35 -4.14 -1.70 30.27
CA THR A 35 -3.82 -1.85 31.70
C THR A 35 -5.12 -1.81 32.50
N GLY A 36 -5.27 -2.65 33.54
CA GLY A 36 -6.50 -2.71 34.34
C GLY A 36 -7.46 -3.83 33.91
N GLY A 37 -8.63 -3.89 34.55
CA GLY A 37 -9.67 -4.89 34.28
C GLY A 37 -10.60 -4.51 33.12
N ASP A 38 -11.69 -5.27 32.95
CA ASP A 38 -12.70 -5.04 31.91
C ASP A 38 -13.64 -3.86 32.26
N GLY A 39 -14.24 -3.23 31.25
CA GLY A 39 -15.22 -2.15 31.42
C GLY A 39 -14.61 -0.78 31.74
N ALA A 40 -15.19 -0.05 32.70
CA ALA A 40 -14.83 1.34 33.00
C ALA A 40 -13.42 1.52 33.60
N ASP A 41 -12.82 0.44 34.14
CA ASP A 41 -11.45 0.42 34.69
C ASP A 41 -10.38 0.11 33.62
N ARG A 42 -10.78 -0.02 32.35
CA ARG A 42 -9.86 -0.27 31.24
C ARG A 42 -9.01 0.98 30.94
N GLY A 43 -7.76 0.95 31.37
CA GLY A 43 -6.76 1.95 31.06
C GLY A 43 -6.08 1.68 29.71
N LEU A 44 -5.90 2.74 28.91
CA LEU A 44 -5.10 2.71 27.68
C LEU A 44 -3.87 3.62 27.83
N ALA A 45 -2.69 3.05 27.58
CA ALA A 45 -1.43 3.77 27.53
C ALA A 45 -0.80 3.68 26.14
N LEU A 46 -0.34 4.80 25.59
CA LEU A 46 0.43 4.79 24.33
C LEU A 46 1.80 4.13 24.57
N THR A 47 2.19 3.26 23.65
CA THR A 47 3.57 2.76 23.59
C THR A 47 4.47 3.76 22.87
N PRO A 48 5.81 3.64 22.93
CA PRO A 48 6.70 4.43 22.09
C PRO A 48 6.36 4.32 20.59
N LEU A 49 6.03 3.12 20.11
CA LEU A 49 5.54 2.95 18.74
C LEU A 49 4.25 3.73 18.50
N GLY A 50 3.28 3.65 19.42
CA GLY A 50 2.03 4.41 19.34
C GLY A 50 2.23 5.91 19.28
N MET A 51 3.21 6.46 20.02
CA MET A 51 3.56 7.87 19.94
C MET A 51 4.10 8.26 18.55
N HIS A 52 4.97 7.45 17.96
CA HIS A 52 5.42 7.67 16.58
C HIS A 52 4.28 7.55 15.57
N LEU A 53 3.40 6.55 15.72
CA LEU A 53 2.25 6.36 14.83
C LEU A 53 1.26 7.53 14.89
N ALA A 54 1.03 8.09 16.08
CA ALA A 54 0.16 9.27 16.26
C ALA A 54 0.69 10.53 15.54
N GLY A 55 2.01 10.60 15.30
CA GLY A 55 2.65 11.71 14.58
C GLY A 55 2.66 11.55 13.05
N ILE A 56 2.25 10.39 12.51
CA ILE A 56 2.20 10.14 11.06
C ILE A 56 0.74 10.25 10.60
N PRO A 57 0.40 11.12 9.62
CA PRO A 57 -0.96 11.33 9.13
C PRO A 57 -1.38 10.19 8.18
N ALA A 58 -1.41 8.97 8.68
CA ALA A 58 -1.81 7.77 7.95
C ALA A 58 -2.47 6.76 8.91
N PRO A 59 -3.23 5.77 8.40
CA PRO A 59 -3.71 4.67 9.23
C PRO A 59 -2.56 4.00 9.99
N PRO A 60 -2.74 3.55 11.25
CA PRO A 60 -1.65 3.00 12.07
C PRO A 60 -0.87 1.85 11.42
N CYS A 61 -1.54 0.99 10.64
CA CYS A 61 -0.88 -0.08 9.88
C CYS A 61 0.06 0.48 8.78
N VAL A 62 -0.36 1.56 8.10
CA VAL A 62 0.46 2.26 7.10
C VAL A 62 1.64 2.96 7.78
N GLY A 63 1.40 3.66 8.88
CA GLY A 63 2.48 4.27 9.68
C GLY A 63 3.53 3.24 10.13
N LYS A 64 3.08 2.08 10.61
CA LYS A 64 3.97 0.97 11.01
C LYS A 64 4.77 0.44 9.83
N MET A 65 4.17 0.31 8.64
CA MET A 65 4.88 -0.08 7.43
C MET A 65 6.02 0.90 7.09
N LEU A 66 5.75 2.20 7.16
CA LEU A 66 6.73 3.24 6.84
C LEU A 66 7.91 3.25 7.84
N ILE A 67 7.61 3.11 9.13
CA ILE A 67 8.61 3.00 10.20
C ILE A 67 9.46 1.75 9.97
N MET A 68 8.82 0.59 9.80
CA MET A 68 9.52 -0.68 9.60
C MET A 68 10.36 -0.66 8.32
N GLY A 69 9.87 -0.07 7.24
CA GLY A 69 10.64 0.07 6.00
C GLY A 69 11.91 0.90 6.17
N SER A 70 11.82 1.98 6.94
CA SER A 70 12.98 2.81 7.28
C SER A 70 13.99 2.06 8.14
N LEU A 71 13.53 1.31 9.15
CA LEU A 71 14.38 0.51 10.03
C LEU A 71 15.03 -0.68 9.32
N LEU A 72 14.29 -1.33 8.41
CA LEU A 72 14.76 -2.48 7.65
C LEU A 72 15.60 -2.09 6.43
N GLY A 73 15.72 -0.80 6.11
CA GLY A 73 16.53 -0.33 4.98
C GLY A 73 15.88 -0.54 3.62
N CYS A 74 14.54 -0.50 3.54
CA CYS A 74 13.78 -0.62 2.29
C CYS A 74 12.68 0.46 2.21
N ARG A 75 13.02 1.69 2.60
CA ARG A 75 12.09 2.81 2.80
C ARG A 75 11.30 3.16 1.53
N ASN A 76 11.91 3.19 0.35
CA ASN A 76 11.25 3.47 -0.92
C ASN A 76 10.20 2.40 -1.28
N ALA A 77 10.52 1.13 -1.04
CA ALA A 77 9.58 0.05 -1.26
C ALA A 77 8.39 0.15 -0.28
N ALA A 78 8.65 0.50 0.99
CA ALA A 78 7.59 0.73 1.98
C ALA A 78 6.70 1.92 1.62
N LEU A 79 7.27 3.04 1.16
CA LEU A 79 6.52 4.19 0.65
C LEU A 79 5.63 3.81 -0.53
N ALA A 80 6.17 3.04 -1.48
CA ALA A 80 5.41 2.56 -2.63
C ALA A 80 4.26 1.64 -2.19
N MET A 81 4.51 0.64 -1.32
CA MET A 81 3.45 -0.23 -0.80
C MET A 81 2.37 0.58 -0.06
N ALA A 82 2.76 1.51 0.79
CA ALA A 82 1.86 2.37 1.56
C ALA A 82 0.97 3.25 0.65
N ALA A 83 1.57 3.90 -0.35
CA ALA A 83 0.84 4.71 -1.32
C ALA A 83 -0.12 3.84 -2.14
N GLY A 84 0.32 2.67 -2.58
CA GLY A 84 -0.49 1.72 -3.34
C GLY A 84 -1.68 1.18 -2.56
N MET A 85 -1.55 1.00 -1.25
CA MET A 85 -2.66 0.65 -0.36
C MET A 85 -3.63 1.82 -0.13
N SER A 86 -3.14 3.07 -0.21
CA SER A 86 -3.90 4.27 0.17
C SER A 86 -4.60 4.95 -1.01
N VAL A 87 -4.13 4.74 -2.25
CA VAL A 87 -4.67 5.39 -3.46
C VAL A 87 -6.08 4.89 -3.85
N GLY A 88 -6.62 3.89 -3.14
CA GLY A 88 -8.01 3.42 -3.27
C GLY A 88 -8.31 2.57 -4.52
N ARG A 89 -7.42 2.54 -5.52
CA ARG A 89 -7.53 1.69 -6.71
C ARG A 89 -6.18 1.13 -7.14
N SER A 90 -6.14 -0.14 -7.51
CA SER A 90 -4.92 -0.74 -8.07
C SER A 90 -4.55 -0.05 -9.40
N PRO A 91 -3.26 0.29 -9.62
CA PRO A 91 -2.81 0.78 -10.92
C PRO A 91 -2.80 -0.32 -11.98
N PHE A 92 -2.91 -1.60 -11.62
CA PHE A 92 -3.05 -2.68 -12.59
C PHE A 92 -4.45 -2.66 -13.19
N LEU A 93 -4.55 -2.35 -14.48
CA LEU A 93 -5.80 -2.40 -15.21
C LEU A 93 -6.29 -3.85 -15.30
N LYS A 94 -7.61 -4.03 -15.22
CA LYS A 94 -8.22 -5.32 -15.56
C LYS A 94 -7.89 -5.63 -17.01
N VAL A 95 -7.48 -6.86 -17.22
CA VAL A 95 -6.98 -7.34 -18.49
C VAL A 95 -8.10 -7.24 -19.56
N ASP A 96 -9.34 -7.39 -19.13
CA ASP A 96 -10.59 -7.35 -19.89
C ASP A 96 -11.19 -5.93 -20.10
N VAL A 97 -10.70 -4.88 -19.43
CA VAL A 97 -11.16 -3.49 -19.64
C VAL A 97 -10.78 -2.95 -21.03
N PHE A 98 -9.72 -3.47 -21.64
CA PHE A 98 -9.38 -3.15 -23.03
C PHE A 98 -10.52 -3.50 -23.99
N LYS A 99 -11.29 -4.57 -23.72
CA LYS A 99 -12.43 -5.01 -24.55
C LYS A 99 -13.65 -4.07 -24.47
N PHE A 100 -13.82 -3.33 -23.37
CA PHE A 100 -15.05 -2.54 -23.13
C PHE A 100 -15.07 -1.20 -23.89
N GLN A 101 -13.92 -0.65 -24.29
CA GLN A 101 -13.88 0.66 -24.94
C GLN A 101 -14.45 0.68 -26.37
N ARG A 102 -14.61 -0.46 -27.05
CA ARG A 102 -14.88 -0.45 -28.51
C ARG A 102 -15.92 -1.46 -29.02
N ARG A 103 -16.83 -1.94 -28.16
CA ARG A 103 -17.88 -2.93 -28.53
C ARG A 103 -19.00 -2.37 -29.45
N GLY A 104 -18.70 -1.42 -30.32
CA GLY A 104 -19.68 -0.66 -31.11
C GLY A 104 -19.74 -0.94 -32.61
N LYS A 105 -18.82 -1.69 -33.22
CA LYS A 105 -18.85 -2.04 -34.66
C LYS A 105 -18.24 -3.43 -34.87
N ALA A 106 -18.89 -4.27 -35.68
CA ALA A 106 -18.50 -5.65 -36.00
C ALA A 106 -18.32 -5.80 -37.53
N GLY A 107 -17.15 -6.25 -38.00
CA GLY A 107 -16.73 -6.49 -39.38
C GLY A 107 -15.39 -7.26 -39.45
N ALA A 108 -14.97 -7.75 -40.62
CA ALA A 108 -13.80 -8.66 -40.75
C ALA A 108 -12.44 -8.06 -40.32
N ALA A 109 -12.30 -6.72 -40.31
CA ALA A 109 -11.13 -6.06 -39.71
C ALA A 109 -11.04 -6.31 -38.18
N ASP A 110 -12.17 -6.65 -37.55
CA ASP A 110 -12.25 -6.89 -36.12
C ASP A 110 -11.69 -8.26 -35.72
N GLU A 111 -11.65 -9.25 -36.61
CA GLU A 111 -11.04 -10.56 -36.31
C GLU A 111 -9.51 -10.48 -36.21
N GLU A 112 -8.87 -9.77 -37.16
CA GLU A 112 -7.43 -9.52 -37.09
C GLU A 112 -7.07 -8.62 -35.90
N GLU A 113 -7.86 -7.57 -35.65
CA GLU A 113 -7.65 -6.69 -34.51
C GLU A 113 -7.83 -7.43 -33.17
N GLU A 114 -8.88 -8.24 -33.04
CA GLU A 114 -9.13 -9.09 -31.87
C GLU A 114 -7.95 -10.05 -31.62
N SER A 115 -7.42 -10.69 -32.67
CA SER A 115 -6.26 -11.58 -32.55
C SER A 115 -5.00 -10.86 -32.03
N ARG A 116 -4.76 -9.62 -32.47
CA ARG A 116 -3.64 -8.78 -32.02
C ARG A 116 -3.84 -8.33 -30.58
N GLU A 117 -5.05 -7.93 -30.22
CA GLU A 117 -5.41 -7.54 -28.85
C GLU A 117 -5.25 -8.73 -27.89
N GLU A 118 -5.71 -9.93 -28.25
CA GLU A 118 -5.50 -11.14 -27.47
C GLU A 118 -4.02 -11.47 -27.29
N MET A 119 -3.22 -11.32 -28.35
CA MET A 119 -1.77 -11.52 -28.26
C MET A 119 -1.11 -10.51 -27.31
N GLN A 120 -1.50 -9.24 -27.39
CA GLN A 120 -1.00 -8.20 -26.48
C GLN A 120 -1.42 -8.48 -25.04
N GLN A 121 -2.66 -8.93 -24.83
CA GLN A 121 -3.21 -9.28 -23.53
C GLN A 121 -2.45 -10.46 -22.88
N LYS A 122 -2.15 -11.50 -23.66
CA LYS A 122 -1.30 -12.64 -23.23
C LYS A 122 0.10 -12.17 -22.83
N LYS A 123 0.72 -11.26 -23.60
CA LYS A 123 2.03 -10.69 -23.24
C LYS A 123 2.00 -9.95 -21.91
N VAL A 124 0.99 -9.09 -21.69
CA VAL A 124 0.84 -8.36 -20.42
C VAL A 124 0.69 -9.32 -19.23
N VAL A 125 -0.09 -10.40 -19.38
CA VAL A 125 -0.28 -11.41 -18.33
C VAL A 125 1.03 -12.12 -18.01
N GLU A 126 1.80 -12.52 -19.03
CA GLU A 126 3.11 -13.16 -18.82
C GLU A 126 4.12 -12.22 -18.14
N GLU A 127 4.18 -10.95 -18.54
CA GLU A 127 5.03 -9.94 -17.90
C GLU A 127 4.64 -9.72 -16.42
N ARG A 128 3.33 -9.64 -16.13
CA ARG A 128 2.83 -9.55 -14.75
C ARG A 128 3.21 -10.78 -13.93
N LYS A 129 3.08 -11.98 -14.51
CA LYS A 129 3.42 -13.24 -13.83
C LYS A 129 4.92 -13.34 -13.57
N ALA A 130 5.75 -12.92 -14.52
CA ALA A 130 7.20 -12.85 -14.36
C ALA A 130 7.58 -11.86 -13.24
N LEU A 131 6.97 -10.67 -13.22
CA LEU A 131 7.19 -9.69 -12.16
C LEU A 131 6.77 -10.22 -10.80
N LEU A 132 5.57 -10.82 -10.69
CA LEU A 132 5.05 -11.40 -9.46
C LEU A 132 5.98 -12.50 -8.91
N LYS A 133 6.49 -13.36 -9.79
CA LYS A 133 7.47 -14.39 -9.42
C LYS A 133 8.77 -13.77 -8.93
N SER A 134 9.27 -12.73 -9.59
CA SER A 134 10.55 -12.07 -9.23
C SER A 134 10.54 -11.44 -7.84
N VAL A 135 9.36 -11.02 -7.35
CA VAL A 135 9.20 -10.39 -6.04
C VAL A 135 8.80 -11.38 -4.94
N GLY A 136 8.74 -12.68 -5.25
CA GLY A 136 8.37 -13.72 -4.29
C GLY A 136 6.86 -13.88 -4.08
N ASN A 137 6.07 -13.76 -5.15
CA ASN A 137 4.61 -14.00 -5.18
C ASN A 137 3.80 -13.17 -4.17
N SER A 138 4.10 -11.87 -4.09
CA SER A 138 3.40 -10.93 -3.21
C SER A 138 2.86 -9.76 -4.02
N ASP A 139 1.55 -9.51 -3.95
CA ASP A 139 0.89 -8.43 -4.70
C ASP A 139 1.40 -7.05 -4.28
N LEU A 140 1.60 -6.82 -2.98
CA LEU A 140 2.15 -5.55 -2.48
C LEU A 140 3.60 -5.35 -2.94
N ALA A 141 4.41 -6.41 -2.93
CA ALA A 141 5.77 -6.34 -3.44
C ALA A 141 5.77 -6.08 -4.97
N MET A 142 4.85 -6.69 -5.70
CA MET A 142 4.70 -6.48 -7.16
C MET A 142 4.28 -5.05 -7.46
N LEU A 143 3.36 -4.49 -6.67
CA LEU A 143 2.92 -3.10 -6.76
C LEU A 143 4.08 -2.13 -6.52
N ALA A 144 4.87 -2.36 -5.47
CA ALA A 144 6.07 -1.58 -5.21
C ALA A 144 7.09 -1.70 -6.35
N ALA A 145 7.35 -2.90 -6.85
CA ALA A 145 8.26 -3.13 -7.96
C ALA A 145 7.83 -2.39 -9.24
N ALA A 146 6.54 -2.47 -9.60
CA ALA A 146 5.98 -1.79 -10.75
C ALA A 146 6.12 -0.27 -10.62
N TYR A 147 5.76 0.28 -9.46
CA TYR A 147 5.90 1.70 -9.18
C TYR A 147 7.36 2.17 -9.24
N MET A 148 8.28 1.49 -8.55
CA MET A 148 9.68 1.90 -8.49
C MET A 148 10.35 1.84 -9.88
N LYS A 149 10.06 0.79 -10.67
CA LYS A 149 10.52 0.70 -12.05
C LYS A 149 9.97 1.84 -12.90
N TRP A 150 8.66 2.12 -12.81
CA TRP A 150 8.04 3.24 -13.53
C TRP A 150 8.58 4.61 -13.10
N ASP A 151 8.85 4.80 -11.81
CA ASP A 151 9.35 6.07 -11.30
C ASP A 151 10.80 6.34 -11.75
N ALA A 152 11.60 5.27 -11.84
CA ALA A 152 12.97 5.30 -12.35
C ALA A 152 13.06 5.50 -13.89
N VAL A 153 11.99 5.23 -14.65
CA VAL A 153 11.91 5.69 -16.05
C VAL A 153 12.04 7.21 -16.06
N GLY A 154 12.88 7.74 -16.95
CA GLY A 154 13.20 9.16 -17.03
C GLY A 154 11.99 10.09 -17.14
N SER A 155 12.22 11.40 -17.08
CA SER A 155 11.14 12.41 -17.08
C SER A 155 10.28 12.44 -18.36
N GLY A 156 10.61 11.65 -19.38
CA GLY A 156 9.85 11.50 -20.62
C GLY A 156 8.48 10.86 -20.39
N GLY A 157 7.41 11.66 -20.52
CA GLY A 157 6.03 11.16 -20.40
C GLY A 157 5.68 10.04 -21.39
N GLY A 158 6.32 10.03 -22.57
CA GLY A 158 6.15 8.97 -23.58
C GLY A 158 6.72 7.63 -23.12
N GLU A 159 7.93 7.61 -22.56
CA GLU A 159 8.57 6.39 -22.05
C GLU A 159 7.82 5.81 -20.85
N LYS A 160 7.38 6.68 -19.93
CA LYS A 160 6.56 6.26 -18.78
C LYS A 160 5.22 5.64 -19.21
N ARG A 161 4.61 6.13 -20.31
CA ARG A 161 3.40 5.51 -20.88
C ARG A 161 3.70 4.16 -21.51
N ARG A 162 4.77 4.05 -22.30
CA ARG A 162 5.21 2.76 -22.87
C ARG A 162 5.48 1.71 -21.79
N PHE A 163 6.09 2.11 -20.67
CA PHE A 163 6.26 1.22 -19.52
C PHE A 163 4.90 0.74 -18.97
N CYS A 164 3.92 1.64 -18.88
CA CYS A 164 2.56 1.25 -18.48
C CYS A 164 1.96 0.22 -19.44
N ASP A 165 2.18 0.35 -20.75
CA ASP A 165 1.64 -0.59 -21.74
C ASP A 165 2.19 -2.01 -21.55
N THR A 166 3.47 -2.15 -21.17
CA THR A 166 4.12 -3.46 -20.91
C THR A 166 3.44 -4.25 -19.79
N LEU A 167 3.03 -3.58 -18.72
CA LEU A 167 2.42 -4.20 -17.54
C LEU A 167 0.91 -3.97 -17.43
N GLY A 168 0.31 -3.30 -18.42
CA GLY A 168 -1.10 -2.88 -18.39
C GLY A 168 -1.42 -1.98 -17.19
N LEU A 169 -0.63 -0.94 -16.95
CA LEU A 169 -0.79 -0.02 -15.80
C LEU A 169 -1.58 1.24 -16.18
N SER A 170 -2.31 1.79 -15.22
CA SER A 170 -2.90 3.11 -15.32
C SER A 170 -1.82 4.17 -15.11
N PHE A 171 -1.51 4.94 -16.16
CA PHE A 171 -0.58 6.06 -16.05
C PHE A 171 -1.02 7.09 -15.00
N ASN A 172 -2.31 7.41 -14.96
CA ASN A 172 -2.86 8.31 -13.94
C ASN A 172 -2.79 7.68 -12.55
N GLY A 173 -3.11 6.38 -12.42
CA GLY A 173 -3.00 5.67 -11.15
C GLY A 173 -1.59 5.69 -10.56
N LEU A 174 -0.55 5.56 -11.41
CA LEU A 174 0.85 5.69 -10.96
C LEU A 174 1.23 7.14 -10.61
N ARG A 175 0.66 8.14 -11.29
CA ARG A 175 0.86 9.55 -10.92
C ARG A 175 0.21 9.88 -9.58
N ASP A 176 -0.99 9.38 -9.32
CA ASP A 176 -1.68 9.57 -8.04
C ASP A 176 -0.90 8.88 -6.92
N MET A 177 -0.43 7.66 -7.16
CA MET A 177 0.47 6.94 -6.27
C MET A 177 1.76 7.73 -5.99
N LYS A 178 2.36 8.37 -7.00
CA LYS A 178 3.55 9.22 -6.84
C LYS A 178 3.30 10.44 -5.96
N GLN A 179 2.12 11.06 -6.07
CA GLN A 179 1.74 12.17 -5.19
C GLN A 179 1.66 11.71 -3.74
N LEU A 180 1.02 10.57 -3.49
CA LEU A 180 0.94 9.98 -2.15
C LEU A 180 2.32 9.57 -1.60
N VAL A 181 3.19 8.99 -2.43
CA VAL A 181 4.58 8.67 -2.03
C VAL A 181 5.29 9.92 -1.50
N ARG A 182 5.17 11.06 -2.18
CA ARG A 182 5.79 12.32 -1.75
C ARG A 182 5.21 12.85 -0.44
N GLN A 183 3.90 12.75 -0.25
CA GLN A 183 3.23 13.18 0.98
C GLN A 183 3.64 12.32 2.18
N LEU A 184 3.66 10.99 1.99
CA LEU A 184 4.09 10.05 3.02
C LEU A 184 5.58 10.22 3.34
N ASP A 185 6.42 10.42 2.32
CA ASP A 185 7.85 10.68 2.50
C ASP A 185 8.09 11.96 3.31
N SER A 186 7.39 13.05 2.99
CA SER A 186 7.47 14.30 3.75
C SER A 186 7.06 14.10 5.22
N SER A 187 5.98 13.36 5.46
CA SER A 187 5.52 13.06 6.82
C SER A 187 6.52 12.19 7.60
N LEU A 188 7.12 11.22 6.92
CA LEU A 188 8.11 10.31 7.49
C LEU A 188 9.41 11.05 7.87
N ASN A 189 9.85 11.99 7.02
CA ASN A 189 10.96 12.90 7.35
C ASN A 189 10.64 13.78 8.56
N ALA A 190 9.43 14.36 8.64
CA ALA A 190 9.01 15.18 9.77
C ALA A 190 8.96 14.37 11.09
N ALA A 191 8.67 13.07 11.01
CA ALA A 191 8.71 12.14 12.14
C ALA A 191 10.13 11.65 12.51
N GLY A 192 11.18 12.14 11.85
CA GLY A 192 12.59 11.80 12.13
C GLY A 192 13.15 10.60 11.36
N TYR A 193 12.39 10.03 10.43
CA TYR A 193 12.81 8.91 9.59
C TYR A 193 13.29 9.43 8.22
N PHE A 194 14.51 9.94 8.20
CA PHE A 194 15.11 10.59 7.03
C PHE A 194 15.46 9.62 5.90
N SER A 195 15.49 10.14 4.68
CA SER A 195 16.09 9.43 3.54
C SER A 195 17.62 9.37 3.69
N SER A 196 18.20 8.19 3.52
CA SER A 196 19.65 7.98 3.53
C SER A 196 20.03 6.72 2.77
N LYS A 197 21.33 6.52 2.53
CA LYS A 197 21.83 5.26 1.95
C LYS A 197 21.51 4.08 2.86
N GLU A 198 21.60 4.26 4.17
CA GLU A 198 21.29 3.25 5.17
C GLU A 198 19.81 2.88 5.16
N ALA A 199 18.91 3.84 4.91
CA ALA A 199 17.47 3.63 4.78
C ALA A 199 17.08 2.86 3.51
N GLU A 200 18.01 2.65 2.58
CA GLU A 200 17.83 1.90 1.32
C GLU A 200 18.79 0.72 1.15
N LYS A 201 19.58 0.37 2.17
CA LYS A 201 20.61 -0.69 2.09
C LYS A 201 20.10 -2.07 1.69
N ASN A 202 18.80 -2.31 1.83
CA ASN A 202 18.10 -3.56 1.54
C ASN A 202 17.02 -3.39 0.46
N SER A 203 17.10 -2.33 -0.35
CA SER A 203 16.14 -2.01 -1.41
C SER A 203 15.99 -3.11 -2.48
N ASP A 204 17.02 -3.93 -2.70
CA ASP A 204 16.98 -5.05 -3.65
C ASP A 204 16.54 -6.38 -3.01
N SER A 205 16.34 -6.42 -1.69
CA SER A 205 15.97 -7.64 -0.97
C SER A 205 14.46 -7.80 -0.86
N TRP A 206 13.85 -8.46 -1.85
CA TRP A 206 12.42 -8.78 -1.83
C TRP A 206 11.98 -9.61 -0.63
N ARG A 207 12.89 -10.38 -0.02
CA ARG A 207 12.61 -11.08 1.24
C ARG A 207 12.37 -10.08 2.38
N ILE A 208 13.22 -9.06 2.52
CA ILE A 208 13.09 -8.03 3.55
C ILE A 208 11.87 -7.13 3.29
N ILE A 209 11.65 -6.73 2.04
CA ILE A 209 10.47 -5.94 1.64
C ILE A 209 9.18 -6.67 2.01
N ARG A 210 9.08 -7.98 1.72
CA ARG A 210 7.91 -8.78 2.12
C ARG A 210 7.77 -8.92 3.64
N THR A 211 8.87 -9.03 4.39
CA THR A 211 8.83 -8.99 5.86
C THR A 211 8.28 -7.66 6.37
N CYS A 212 8.67 -6.54 5.76
CA CYS A 212 8.13 -5.21 6.07
C CYS A 212 6.61 -5.14 5.83
N ALA A 213 6.12 -5.70 4.72
CA ALA A 213 4.68 -5.78 4.46
C ALA A 213 3.98 -6.66 5.50
N GLY A 214 4.55 -7.82 5.84
CA GLY A 214 3.98 -8.74 6.82
C GLY A 214 3.91 -8.16 8.24
N SER A 215 4.93 -7.43 8.69
CA SER A 215 4.97 -6.85 10.04
C SER A 215 3.96 -5.72 10.25
N ALA A 216 3.60 -5.02 9.17
CA ALA A 216 2.63 -3.93 9.18
C ALA A 216 1.18 -4.43 9.12
N LEU A 217 0.95 -5.59 8.51
CA LEU A 217 -0.38 -6.15 8.25
C LEU A 217 -0.76 -7.29 9.20
N SER A 218 0.14 -7.71 10.09
CA SER A 218 -0.13 -8.76 11.07
C SER A 218 -0.56 -8.19 12.43
N PRO A 219 -1.55 -8.80 13.10
CA PRO A 219 -2.48 -9.82 12.63
C PRO A 219 -3.74 -9.18 12.00
N ARG A 220 -3.97 -9.41 10.71
CA ARG A 220 -5.33 -9.40 10.16
C ARG A 220 -6.00 -10.67 10.68
N SER A 221 -6.66 -10.62 11.83
CA SER A 221 -7.38 -11.79 12.35
C SER A 221 -8.39 -12.28 11.31
N PRO A 222 -8.38 -13.57 10.90
CA PRO A 222 -9.60 -14.21 10.46
C PRO A 222 -10.42 -14.47 11.72
N VAL A 223 -11.40 -13.61 11.99
CA VAL A 223 -12.44 -13.92 12.97
C VAL A 223 -13.41 -14.88 12.29
N TRP A 224 -13.34 -16.16 12.67
CA TRP A 224 -14.43 -17.12 12.56
C TRP A 224 -15.09 -17.24 13.92
#